data_AF-A0A920VDD7-F1
#
_entry.id   AF-A0A920VDD7-F1
#
_cell.length_a   1.000
_cell.length_b   1.000
_cell.length_c   1.000
_cell.angle_alpha   90.00
_cell.angle_beta   90.00
_cell.angle_gamma   90.00
#
_symmetry.space_group_name_H-M   'P 1'
#
loop_
_entity.id
_entity.type
_entity.pdbx_description
1 polymer ?
#
loop_
_entity_poly.entity_id
_entity_poly.type
_entity_poly.pdbx_seq_one_letter_code
_entity_poly.pdbx_strand_id
1 'polypeptide(L)' 'MVLDIHGGPNGAFYDSFVPVQQVLASNGYLVLAVNPRGSSTYGTEFMMAVLEDWGGEDYQDLMAAVDHVSQRSYVGP' A
#
# COMPACT_ATOMS: atom_id res chain seq x y z
N MET A 1 5.12 7.64 10.13
CA MET A 1 4.21 7.12 9.08
C MET A 1 3.98 5.64 9.32
N VAL A 2 2.83 5.09 8.94
CA VAL A 2 2.52 3.65 8.97
C VAL A 2 2.13 3.20 7.57
N LEU A 3 2.78 2.17 7.05
CA LEU A 3 2.39 1.48 5.82
C LEU A 3 1.37 0.39 6.18
N ASP A 4 0.15 0.50 5.65
CA ASP A 4 -0.88 -0.52 5.74
C ASP A 4 -0.89 -1.34 4.44
N ILE A 5 -0.71 -2.65 4.56
CA ILE A 5 -0.63 -3.59 3.44
C ILE A 5 -1.87 -4.47 3.48
N HIS A 6 -2.71 -4.40 2.45
CA HIS A 6 -3.93 -5.20 2.39
C HIS A 6 -3.63 -6.70 2.30
N GLY A 7 -4.57 -7.54 2.77
CA GLY A 7 -4.53 -8.99 2.53
C GLY A 7 -4.73 -9.32 1.05
N GLY A 8 -4.29 -10.50 0.60
CA GLY A 8 -4.25 -10.81 -0.83
C GLY A 8 -3.48 -12.09 -1.17
N PRO A 9 -2.85 -12.17 -2.36
CA PRO A 9 -2.26 -11.03 -3.07
C PRO A 9 -3.23 -10.18 -3.92
N ASN A 10 -4.36 -10.75 -4.37
CA ASN A 10 -5.31 -10.05 -5.26
C ASN A 10 -6.33 -9.14 -4.55
N GLY A 11 -6.08 -8.80 -3.28
CA GLY A 11 -6.87 -7.79 -2.57
C GLY A 11 -6.58 -6.39 -3.08
N ALA A 12 -7.29 -5.40 -2.55
CA ALA A 12 -7.05 -4.00 -2.84
C ALA A 12 -7.69 -3.10 -1.78
N PHE A 13 -7.10 -1.94 -1.56
CA PHE A 13 -7.79 -0.81 -0.96
C PHE A 13 -8.64 -0.11 -2.02
N TYR A 14 -9.90 0.12 -1.66
CA TYR A 14 -10.85 0.94 -2.41
C TYR A 14 -11.21 2.18 -1.58
N ASP A 15 -11.91 3.13 -2.21
CA ASP A 15 -12.51 4.27 -1.52
C ASP A 15 -13.61 3.78 -0.55
N SER A 16 -13.18 3.46 0.67
CA SER A 16 -13.96 2.77 1.68
C SER A 16 -13.45 3.10 3.08
N PHE A 17 -14.34 2.99 4.07
CA PHE A 17 -13.98 3.22 5.46
C PHE A 17 -13.27 1.99 6.07
N VAL A 18 -11.97 2.11 6.36
CA VAL A 18 -11.18 1.07 7.03
C VAL A 18 -10.92 1.47 8.50
N PRO A 19 -11.57 0.85 9.49
CA PRO A 19 -11.53 1.30 10.88
C PRO A 19 -10.11 1.45 11.46
N VAL A 20 -9.20 0.51 11.15
CA VAL A 20 -7.82 0.55 11.65
C VAL A 20 -7.07 1.78 11.11
N GLN A 21 -7.20 2.08 9.83
CA GLN A 21 -6.59 3.27 9.22
C GLN A 21 -7.11 4.55 9.87
N GLN A 22 -8.41 4.61 10.19
CA GLN A 22 -9.03 5.77 10.82
C GLN A 22 -8.58 5.95 12.28
N VAL A 23 -8.43 4.85 13.03
CA VAL A 23 -7.86 4.88 14.39
C VAL A 23 -6.42 5.40 14.35
N LEU A 24 -5.58 4.89 13.43
CA LEU A 24 -4.20 5.35 13.29
C LEU A 24 -4.14 6.84 12.91
N ALA A 25 -4.91 7.27 11.91
CA ALA A 25 -4.97 8.66 11.50
C ALA A 25 -5.43 9.58 12.64
N SER A 26 -6.43 9.17 13.42
CA SER A 26 -6.93 9.91 14.59
C SER A 26 -5.90 10.02 15.72
N ASN A 27 -4.90 9.13 15.75
CA ASN A 27 -3.78 9.16 16.69
C ASN A 27 -2.55 9.89 16.15
N GLY A 28 -2.68 10.65 15.05
CA GLY A 28 -1.60 11.47 14.49
C GLY A 28 -0.63 10.73 13.58
N TYR A 29 -0.92 9.48 13.20
CA TYR A 29 -0.13 8.77 12.20
C TYR A 29 -0.54 9.18 10.79
N LEU A 30 0.46 9.41 9.93
CA LEU A 30 0.24 9.36 8.48
C LEU A 30 0.10 7.89 8.07
N VAL A 31 -1.05 7.53 7.50
CA VAL A 31 -1.35 6.17 7.03
C VAL A 31 -1.16 6.13 5.52
N LEU A 32 -0.24 5.28 5.07
CA LEU A 32 0.03 5.01 3.67
C LEU A 32 -0.61 3.68 3.30
N ALA A 33 -1.65 3.71 2.47
CA ALA A 33 -2.35 2.55 1.96
C ALA A 33 -2.21 2.57 0.43
N VAL A 34 -1.53 1.57 -0.13
CA VAL A 34 -1.22 1.49 -1.56
C VAL A 34 -1.64 0.14 -2.14
N ASN A 35 -1.88 0.12 -3.44
CA ASN A 35 -2.20 -1.09 -4.20
C ASN A 35 -0.98 -1.47 -5.04
N PRO A 36 -0.05 -2.30 -4.53
CA PRO A 36 1.11 -2.77 -5.28
C PRO A 36 0.69 -3.72 -6.40
N ARG A 37 1.60 -4.05 -7.33
CA ARG A 37 1.40 -5.14 -8.29
C ARG A 37 0.93 -6.40 -7.57
N GLY A 38 -0.01 -7.09 -8.19
CA GLY A 38 -0.81 -8.13 -7.52
C GLY A 38 -2.22 -7.66 -7.15
N SER A 39 -2.44 -6.38 -6.83
CA SER A 39 -3.79 -5.89 -6.53
C SER A 39 -4.75 -5.99 -7.72
N SER A 40 -6.05 -6.11 -7.44
CA SER A 40 -7.11 -6.22 -8.45
C SER A 40 -7.57 -4.87 -9.06
N THR A 41 -6.70 -3.86 -9.12
CA THR A 41 -7.04 -2.46 -9.44
C THR A 41 -6.68 -1.98 -10.84
N TYR A 42 -5.74 -2.64 -11.54
CA TYR A 42 -5.21 -2.17 -12.84
C TYR A 42 -5.27 -3.21 -13.96
N GLY A 43 -6.22 -4.15 -13.86
CA GLY A 43 -6.43 -5.19 -14.88
C GLY A 43 -5.70 -6.50 -14.59
N THR A 44 -5.89 -7.46 -15.48
CA THR A 44 -5.43 -8.85 -15.26
C THR A 44 -3.92 -8.95 -15.30
N GLU A 45 -3.24 -8.22 -16.21
CA GLU A 45 -1.77 -8.27 -16.26
C GLU A 45 -1.15 -7.80 -14.95
N PHE A 46 -1.64 -6.69 -14.37
CA PHE A 46 -1.14 -6.15 -13.11
C PHE A 46 -1.42 -7.09 -11.92
N MET A 47 -2.61 -7.68 -11.87
CA MET A 47 -3.00 -8.63 -10.84
C MET A 47 -2.15 -9.92 -10.91
N MET A 48 -1.87 -10.41 -12.11
CA MET A 48 -1.12 -11.66 -12.32
C MET A 48 0.40 -11.47 -12.18
N ALA A 49 0.89 -10.23 -12.16
CA ALA A 49 2.31 -9.89 -12.13
C ALA A 49 3.03 -10.27 -10.83
N VAL A 50 2.31 -10.71 -9.81
CA VAL A 50 2.83 -11.21 -8.53
C VAL A 50 2.91 -12.74 -8.48
N LEU A 51 2.36 -13.45 -9.48
CA LEU A 51 2.35 -14.91 -9.49
C LEU A 51 3.80 -15.44 -9.55
N GLU A 52 4.13 -16.38 -8.66
CA GLU A 52 5.49 -16.93 -8.49
C GLU A 52 6.55 -15.94 -7.97
N ASP A 53 6.17 -14.71 -7.57
CA ASP A 53 7.09 -13.65 -7.12
C ASP A 53 6.55 -12.89 -5.88
N TRP A 54 6.13 -13.61 -4.83
CA TRP A 54 5.63 -12.99 -3.60
C TRP A 54 6.77 -12.40 -2.79
N GLY A 55 6.72 -11.09 -2.53
CA GLY A 55 7.79 -10.35 -1.86
C GLY A 55 8.93 -9.92 -2.80
N GLY A 56 8.73 -10.03 -4.12
CA GLY A 56 9.66 -9.56 -5.14
C GLY A 56 9.30 -8.16 -5.62
N GLU A 57 8.69 -8.05 -6.79
CA GLU A 57 8.33 -6.75 -7.38
C GLU A 57 7.23 -6.01 -6.59
N ASP A 58 6.31 -6.73 -5.96
CA ASP A 58 5.29 -6.14 -5.07
C ASP A 58 5.92 -5.43 -3.85
N TYR A 59 6.99 -6.01 -3.30
CA TYR A 59 7.79 -5.36 -2.25
C TYR A 59 8.47 -4.08 -2.76
N GLN A 60 8.98 -4.09 -4.00
CA GLN A 60 9.60 -2.89 -4.60
C GLN A 60 8.58 -1.77 -4.79
N ASP A 61 7.35 -2.08 -5.20
CA ASP A 61 6.26 -1.11 -5.29
C ASP A 61 5.95 -0.47 -3.93
N LEU A 62 5.88 -1.28 -2.87
CA LEU A 62 5.67 -0.81 -1.51
C LEU A 62 6.79 0.13 -1.05
N MET A 63 8.05 -0.25 -1.29
CA MET A 63 9.18 0.57 -0.90
C MET A 63 9.30 1.86 -1.73
N ALA A 64 9.02 1.81 -3.02
CA ALA A 64 8.95 2.99 -3.86
C ALA A 64 7.89 3.98 -3.37
N ALA A 65 6.74 3.49 -2.91
CA ALA A 65 5.71 4.32 -2.30
C ALA A 65 6.18 4.96 -0.97
N VAL A 66 6.84 4.19 -0.11
CA VAL A 66 7.42 4.70 1.14
C VAL A 66 8.46 5.77 0.87
N ASP A 67 9.40 5.54 -0.06
CA ASP A 67 10.44 6.50 -0.41
C ASP A 67 9.84 7.79 -0.98
N HIS A 68 8.84 7.67 -1.86
CA HIS A 68 8.16 8.82 -2.43
C HIS A 68 7.46 9.68 -1.38
N VAL A 69 6.75 9.05 -0.43
CA VAL A 69 5.99 9.79 0.59
C VAL A 69 6.91 10.33 1.67
N SER A 70 7.99 9.63 2.02
CA SER A 70 8.97 10.08 3.02
C SER A 70 9.64 11.41 2.67
N GLN A 71 9.66 11.79 1.39
CA GLN A 71 10.22 13.08 0.94
C GLN A 71 9.29 14.28 1.17
N ARG A 72 8.05 14.06 1.63
CA ARG A 72 7.10 15.15 1.86
C ARG A 72 7.46 15.93 3.12
N SER A 73 7.37 17.26 3.08
CA SER A 73 7.76 18.15 4.18
C SER A 73 6.98 17.97 5.48
N TYR A 74 5.83 17.29 5.43
CA TYR A 74 4.97 17.00 6.57
C TYR A 74 5.19 15.58 7.13
N VAL A 75 6.08 14.78 6.53
CA VAL A 75 6.49 13.49 7.07
C VAL A 75 7.72 13.73 7.94
N GLY A 76 7.63 13.35 9.22
CA GLY A 76 8.77 13.40 10.14
C GLY A 76 9.87 12.41 9.76
N PRO A 77 11.11 12.61 10.28
CA PRO A 77 12.23 11.70 10.07
C PRO A 77 11.97 10.29 10.62
#